data_AF-A0A535LFA4-F1
#
_entry.id   AF-A0A535LFA4-F1
#
_cell.length_a   1.000
_cell.length_b   1.000
_cell.length_c   1.000
_cell.angle_alpha   90.00
_cell.angle_beta   90.00
_cell.angle_gamma   90.00
#
_symmetry.space_group_name_H-M   'P 1'
#
loop_
_entity.id
_entity.type
_entity.pdbx_description
1 polymer ?
#
loop_
_entity_poly.entity_id
_entity_poly.type
_entity_poly.pdbx_seq_one_letter_code
_entity_poly.pdbx_strand_id
1 'polypeptide(L)'
;MRADGGRDFSLPMTRFLEQQCVIGASYSVADEHLFTRFKAFWKQAPERFDHPSLLGQFRVELVKRGFYTEPGGKRPHWRGLITRERDNQGYEEEIARTQAG
;
A
#
# COMPACT_ATOMS: atom_id res chain seq x y z
N MET A 1 -28.11 -20.79 -4.12
CA MET A 1 -27.36 -20.45 -5.35
C MET A 1 -25.99 -19.95 -4.95
N ARG A 2 -25.00 -20.29 -5.76
CA ARG A 2 -23.57 -20.34 -5.44
C ARG A 2 -23.01 -18.94 -5.14
N ALA A 3 -22.21 -18.83 -4.08
CA ALA A 3 -21.22 -17.75 -3.99
C ALA A 3 -20.14 -18.09 -5.03
N ASP A 4 -20.37 -17.68 -6.27
CA ASP A 4 -19.43 -17.80 -7.37
C ASP A 4 -18.10 -17.12 -7.00
N GLY A 5 -17.14 -17.92 -6.54
CA GLY A 5 -15.83 -18.09 -7.17
C GLY A 5 -14.88 -16.89 -7.36
N GLY A 6 -15.25 -15.67 -7.00
CA GLY A 6 -14.36 -14.52 -6.98
C GLY A 6 -13.68 -14.43 -5.63
N ARG A 7 -12.49 -15.05 -5.47
CA ARG A 7 -11.65 -14.78 -4.30
C ARG A 7 -11.33 -13.29 -4.30
N ASP A 8 -12.02 -12.55 -3.44
CA ASP A 8 -12.08 -11.10 -3.48
C ASP A 8 -10.74 -10.51 -3.04
N PHE A 9 -10.10 -9.74 -3.93
CA PHE A 9 -8.81 -9.10 -3.67
C PHE A 9 -8.94 -7.93 -2.67
N SER A 10 -10.17 -7.43 -2.44
CA SER A 10 -10.41 -6.32 -1.54
C SER A 10 -10.14 -6.72 -0.09
N LEU A 11 -10.50 -7.93 0.33
CA LEU A 11 -10.25 -8.39 1.70
C LEU A 11 -8.75 -8.40 2.09
N PRO A 12 -7.84 -9.06 1.35
CA PRO A 12 -6.41 -9.02 1.66
C PRO A 12 -5.82 -7.63 1.50
N MET A 13 -6.31 -6.80 0.57
CA MET A 13 -5.90 -5.39 0.46
C MET A 13 -6.31 -4.59 1.71
N THR A 14 -7.54 -4.77 2.21
CA THR A 14 -8.00 -4.12 3.44
C THR A 14 -7.13 -4.51 4.62
N ARG A 15 -6.88 -5.80 4.81
CA ARG A 15 -5.98 -6.29 5.88
C ARG A 15 -4.58 -5.72 5.76
N PHE A 16 -4.03 -5.65 4.54
CA PHE A 16 -2.74 -5.05 4.31
C PHE A 16 -2.70 -3.57 4.71
N LEU A 17 -3.66 -2.76 4.25
CA LEU A 17 -3.70 -1.34 4.60
C LEU A 17 -3.87 -1.11 6.10
N GLU A 18 -4.72 -1.89 6.77
CA GLU A 18 -4.97 -1.77 8.20
C GLU A 18 -3.77 -2.20 9.06
N GLN A 19 -3.09 -3.29 8.67
CA GLN A 19 -2.02 -3.87 9.48
C GLN A 19 -0.64 -3.33 9.14
N GLN A 20 -0.41 -2.92 7.89
CA GLN A 20 0.91 -2.60 7.35
C GLN A 20 1.00 -1.17 6.80
N CYS A 21 -0.05 -0.34 6.88
CA CYS A 21 0.00 1.04 6.40
C CYS A 21 -0.56 2.05 7.40
N VAL A 22 -0.05 3.27 7.34
CA VAL A 22 -0.63 4.46 7.99
C VAL A 22 -1.19 5.34 6.89
N ILE A 23 -2.45 5.74 7.03
CA ILE A 23 -3.15 6.58 6.06
C ILE A 23 -3.10 8.03 6.57
N GLY A 24 -2.78 8.97 5.68
CA GLY A 24 -2.67 10.39 6.03
C GLY A 24 -2.33 11.23 4.81
N ALA A 25 -2.94 12.42 4.71
CA ALA A 25 -2.85 13.28 3.53
C ALA A 25 -1.41 13.70 3.18
N SER A 26 -0.56 13.85 4.19
CA SER A 26 0.85 14.24 4.03
C SER A 26 1.77 13.06 3.68
N TYR A 27 1.29 11.82 3.72
CA TYR A 27 2.13 10.65 3.50
C TYR A 27 2.30 10.33 2.03
N SER A 28 3.50 9.85 1.70
CA SER A 28 3.81 9.30 0.39
C SER A 28 4.74 8.11 0.49
N VAL A 29 4.60 7.16 -0.43
CA VAL A 29 5.43 5.97 -0.47
C VAL A 29 5.70 5.54 -1.91
N ALA A 30 6.92 5.09 -2.19
CA ALA A 30 7.28 4.57 -3.49
C ALA A 30 6.48 3.28 -3.80
N ASP A 31 5.94 3.18 -5.02
CA ASP A 31 5.16 2.02 -5.49
C ASP A 31 5.94 0.71 -5.33
N GLU A 32 7.23 0.70 -5.66
CA GLU A 32 8.08 -0.48 -5.54
C GLU A 32 8.22 -0.93 -4.07
N HIS A 33 8.42 0.02 -3.14
CA HIS A 33 8.54 -0.28 -1.72
C HIS A 33 7.22 -0.81 -1.15
N LEU A 34 6.12 -0.11 -1.45
CA LEU A 34 4.78 -0.49 -1.01
C LEU A 34 4.37 -1.86 -1.58
N PHE A 35 4.62 -2.10 -2.86
CA PHE A 35 4.33 -3.37 -3.50
C PHE A 35 5.19 -4.51 -2.96
N THR A 36 6.46 -4.26 -2.67
CA THR A 36 7.35 -5.28 -2.05
C THR A 36 6.80 -5.71 -0.69
N ARG A 37 6.33 -4.76 0.12
CA ARG A 37 5.67 -5.04 1.41
C ARG A 37 4.38 -5.81 1.24
N PHE A 38 3.52 -5.37 0.32
CA PHE A 38 2.29 -6.08 0.00
C PHE A 38 2.56 -7.52 -0.47
N LYS A 39 3.55 -7.72 -1.34
CA LYS A 39 3.93 -9.05 -1.83
C LYS A 39 4.44 -9.96 -0.71
N ALA A 40 5.18 -9.42 0.25
CA ALA A 40 5.62 -10.17 1.43
C ALA A 40 4.45 -10.55 2.34
N PHE A 41 3.49 -9.64 2.54
CA PHE A 41 2.24 -9.91 3.25
C PHE A 41 1.41 -10.98 2.53
N TRP A 42 1.24 -10.85 1.21
CA TRP A 42 0.49 -11.76 0.35
C TRP A 42 1.00 -13.20 0.41
N LYS A 43 2.32 -13.40 0.41
CA LYS A 43 2.93 -14.73 0.50
C LYS A 43 2.63 -15.45 1.82
N GLN A 44 2.41 -14.69 2.89
CA GLN A 44 2.13 -15.23 4.22
C GLN A 44 0.61 -15.44 4.44
N ALA A 45 -0.23 -14.81 3.62
CA ALA A 45 -1.67 -14.91 3.77
C ALA A 45 -2.17 -16.33 3.38
N PRO A 46 -3.02 -16.96 4.22
CA PRO A 46 -3.61 -18.28 3.93
C PRO A 46 -4.57 -18.23 2.74
N GLU A 47 -5.06 -17.03 2.41
CA GLU A 47 -5.96 -16.74 1.30
C GLU A 47 -5.24 -16.59 -0.04
N ARG A 48 -3.96 -16.98 -0.16
CA ARG A 48 -3.20 -16.83 -1.40
C ARG A 48 -3.92 -17.51 -2.57
N PHE A 49 -4.14 -16.74 -3.62
CA PHE A 49 -4.53 -17.24 -4.93
C PHE A 49 -3.50 -16.82 -5.95
N ASP A 50 -3.23 -17.71 -6.90
CA ASP A 50 -2.36 -17.40 -8.02
C ASP A 50 -3.09 -16.36 -8.88
N HIS A 51 -2.71 -15.09 -8.73
CA HIS A 51 -3.25 -14.01 -9.53
C HIS A 51 -2.22 -13.64 -10.60
N PRO A 52 -2.54 -13.78 -11.91
CA PRO A 52 -1.57 -13.61 -13.00
C PRO A 52 -1.01 -12.18 -13.14
N SER A 53 -1.48 -11.23 -12.34
CA SER A 53 -1.13 -9.81 -12.41
C SER A 53 -1.28 -9.13 -11.04
N LEU A 54 -0.61 -9.67 -10.02
CA LEU A 54 -0.66 -9.18 -8.65
C LEU A 54 -0.38 -7.68 -8.53
N LEU A 55 0.62 -7.17 -9.27
CA LEU A 55 0.95 -5.74 -9.31
C LEU A 55 -0.17 -4.90 -9.94
N GLY A 56 -0.74 -5.36 -11.06
CA GLY A 56 -1.82 -4.64 -11.73
C GLY A 56 -3.04 -4.47 -10.83
N GLN A 57 -3.48 -5.56 -10.20
CA GLN A 57 -4.62 -5.51 -9.27
C GLN A 57 -4.34 -4.68 -8.03
N PHE A 58 -3.12 -4.77 -7.49
CA PHE A 58 -2.70 -3.95 -6.38
C PHE A 58 -2.88 -2.46 -6.68
N ARG A 59 -2.41 -1.99 -7.84
CA ARG A 59 -2.54 -0.58 -8.24
C ARG A 59 -4.00 -0.18 -8.49
N VAL A 60 -4.80 -1.03 -9.14
CA VAL A 60 -6.24 -0.78 -9.37
C VAL A 60 -6.97 -0.58 -8.05
N GLU A 61 -6.69 -1.42 -7.06
CA GLU A 61 -7.35 -1.34 -5.75
C GLU A 61 -6.93 -0.11 -4.94
N LEU A 62 -5.67 0.33 -5.07
CA LEU A 62 -5.25 1.60 -4.48
C LEU A 62 -6.03 2.79 -5.07
N VAL A 63 -6.18 2.84 -6.40
CA VAL A 63 -6.95 3.89 -7.08
C VAL A 63 -8.41 3.87 -6.66
N LYS A 64 -9.05 2.69 -6.61
CA LYS A 64 -10.44 2.55 -6.14
C LYS A 64 -10.65 3.06 -4.72
N ARG A 65 -9.61 3.00 -3.88
CA ARG A 65 -9.63 3.46 -2.48
C ARG A 65 -9.23 4.93 -2.33
N GLY A 66 -9.02 5.64 -3.43
CA GLY A 66 -8.73 7.08 -3.44
C GLY A 66 -7.26 7.45 -3.33
N PHE A 67 -6.35 6.47 -3.36
CA PHE A 67 -4.93 6.75 -3.46
C PHE A 67 -4.55 7.03 -4.91
N TYR A 68 -3.59 7.92 -5.13
CA TYR A 68 -3.15 8.30 -6.46
C TYR A 68 -1.65 8.46 -6.52
N THR A 69 -1.10 8.27 -7.72
CA THR A 69 0.31 8.53 -8.00
C THR A 69 0.48 9.91 -8.60
N GLU A 70 1.53 10.62 -8.20
CA GLU A 70 1.87 11.88 -8.88
C GLU A 70 2.37 11.62 -10.31
N PRO A 71 1.87 12.38 -11.31
CA PRO A 71 2.36 12.26 -12.68
C PRO A 71 3.80 12.80 -12.80
N GLY A 72 4.63 12.16 -13.62
CA GLY A 72 5.93 12.70 -14.05
C GLY A 72 7.18 12.13 -13.39
N GLY A 73 7.07 11.18 -12.45
CA GLY A 73 8.22 10.51 -11.83
C GLY A 73 8.72 9.29 -12.63
N LYS A 74 10.04 9.08 -12.71
CA LYS A 74 10.66 7.83 -13.19
C LYS A 74 10.24 6.60 -12.35
N ARG A 75 9.80 6.86 -11.11
CA ARG A 75 9.23 5.88 -10.18
C ARG A 75 7.94 6.47 -9.59
N PRO A 76 6.78 5.78 -9.69
CA PRO A 76 5.54 6.29 -9.14
C PRO A 76 5.58 6.28 -7.60
N HIS A 77 5.10 7.36 -6.99
CA HIS A 77 4.89 7.48 -5.54
C HIS A 77 3.39 7.61 -5.28
N TRP A 78 2.86 6.79 -4.38
CA TRP A 78 1.48 6.87 -3.92
C TRP A 78 1.35 7.92 -2.84
N ARG A 79 0.34 8.79 -2.97
CA ARG A 79 -0.05 9.79 -1.96
C ARG A 79 -1.16 9.25 -1.07
N GLY A 80 -1.18 9.68 0.19
CA GLY A 80 -2.22 9.35 1.16
C GLY A 80 -1.88 8.18 2.09
N LEU A 81 -0.73 7.53 1.90
CA LEU A 81 -0.29 6.44 2.77
C LEU A 81 1.23 6.28 2.84
N ILE A 82 1.68 5.65 3.92
CA ILE A 82 3.03 5.10 4.09
C ILE A 82 2.94 3.69 4.68
N THR A 83 3.99 2.88 4.53
CA THR A 83 4.10 1.59 5.20
C THR A 83 4.36 1.79 6.70
N ARG A 84 3.67 1.03 7.54
CA ARG A 84 4.00 0.89 8.96
C ARG A 84 5.28 0.10 9.04
N GLU A 85 6.40 0.75 9.33
CA GLU A 85 7.62 0.04 9.68
C GLU A 85 8.30 0.64 10.90
N ARG A 86 8.87 -0.27 11.70
CA ARG A 86 9.84 0.00 12.79
C ARG A 86 11.12 0.72 12.33
N ASP A 87 11.22 1.06 11.04
CA ASP A 87 12.34 1.73 10.38
C ASP A 87 12.02 3.22 10.09
N ASN A 88 11.11 3.82 10.85
CA ASN A 88 10.75 5.24 10.74
C ASN A 88 11.87 6.20 11.21
N GLN A 89 13.10 5.72 11.33
CA GLN A 89 14.23 6.49 11.87
C GLN A 89 14.61 7.69 10.98
N GLY A 90 14.18 7.69 9.71
CA GLY A 90 14.40 8.82 8.79
C GLY A 90 13.28 9.88 8.76
N TYR A 91 12.07 9.58 9.22
CA TYR A 91 10.91 10.48 9.02
C TYR A 91 10.45 11.20 10.29
N GLU A 92 10.77 10.69 11.49
CA GLU A 92 10.58 11.48 12.73
C GLU A 92 11.42 12.76 12.70
N GLU A 93 12.56 12.76 12.00
CA GLU A 93 13.44 13.92 11.88
C GLU A 93 12.83 15.05 11.01
N GLU A 94 12.03 14.72 9.99
CA GLU A 94 11.37 15.72 9.14
C GLU A 94 10.11 16.31 9.83
N ILE A 95 9.38 15.51 10.60
CA ILE A 95 8.27 15.99 11.44
C ILE A 95 8.80 16.90 12.55
N ALA A 96 9.92 16.56 13.20
CA ALA A 96 10.55 17.37 14.25
C ALA A 96 11.07 18.71 13.72
N ARG A 97 11.63 18.77 12.50
CA ARG A 97 12.08 20.03 11.88
C ARG A 97 10.92 20.94 11.47
N THR A 98 9.77 20.37 11.11
CA THR A 98 8.61 21.15 10.64
C THR A 98 7.79 21.75 11.79
N GLN A 99 7.96 21.26 13.03
CA GLN A 99 7.26 21.78 14.21
C GLN A 99 8.10 22.75 15.07
N ALA A 100 9.36 23.00 14.71
CA ALA A 100 10.28 23.88 15.45
C ALA A 100 10.55 25.24 14.76
N GLY A 101 9.74 25.61 13.76
CA GLY A 101 9.81 26.89 13.03
C GLY A 101 8.75 27.88 13.47
#